data_AF-A0A4Q5KYV6-F1
#
_entry.id   AF-A0A4Q5KYV6-F1
#
_cell.length_a   1.000
_cell.length_b   1.000
_cell.length_c   1.000
_cell.angle_alpha   90.00
_cell.angle_beta   90.00
_cell.angle_gamma   90.00
#
_symmetry.space_group_name_H-M   'P 1'
#
loop_
_entity.id
_entity.type
_entity.pdbx_description
1 polymer ?
#
loop_
_entity_poly.entity_id
_entity_poly.type
_entity_poly.pdbx_seq_one_letter_code
_entity_poly.pdbx_strand_id
1 'polypeptide(L)'
;MGRNQGLSKSLGLDDQNWFNSEREACNAFIVDYTKHNADEEHYQQSSIYLDKVGDKGVSPLTWYHWIGLFVLVTIEAAGFAYVLADFTLQDASETLQKEAAIAIAVLISALLVVLTHAMGAELYQNQQIDKVRLRWKNSTSRSKLNIIEPNNLVSLQSKKNHIDDDEPGWQQMANRLDKINAQFVKSWIMTSITLVFIAIVAVGATYVRGQALEKLSIETTQGELSESVVTFENPFESSPQAVKDNNAAADELAQNEKMEAHKKAGWTTFIILAVIFLAMQFYSIYLGFKKTFSGKESKLAYQTVHKFDNINSYLAYHQAKQEAVARTAQRVLSHLQAKTATYAQHNSGEQKVLTATANPTNRNFINFLKLELLRHTQEVELIHQPQQITPKAPTPKVQQKNIVLTDEILDKVKRGDIDELDDATIVIAMKALQNKQKETSEERMARLKECMES
;
A
#
# COMPACT_ATOMS: atom_id res chain seq x y z
N MET A 1 32.44 -11.93 -14.14
CA MET A 1 33.91 -12.17 -14.10
C MET A 1 34.71 -11.42 -15.17
N GLY A 2 34.15 -11.07 -16.35
CA GLY A 2 34.88 -10.32 -17.41
C GLY A 2 35.30 -8.89 -17.04
N ARG A 3 34.51 -8.19 -16.22
CA ARG A 3 34.77 -6.79 -15.82
C ARG A 3 36.10 -6.60 -15.05
N ASN A 4 36.51 -7.60 -14.27
CA ASN A 4 37.76 -7.54 -13.49
C ASN A 4 39.03 -7.65 -14.36
N GLN A 5 38.94 -8.17 -15.60
CA GLN A 5 40.11 -8.26 -16.50
C GLN A 5 40.47 -6.92 -17.14
N GLY A 6 39.49 -6.04 -17.36
CA GLY A 6 39.74 -4.66 -17.80
C GLY A 6 40.28 -3.80 -16.67
N LEU A 7 39.69 -3.93 -15.48
CA LEU A 7 40.05 -3.14 -14.30
C LEU A 7 41.47 -3.41 -13.79
N SER A 8 41.99 -4.63 -13.88
CA SER A 8 43.35 -4.96 -13.39
C SER A 8 44.48 -4.33 -14.21
N LYS A 9 44.18 -3.75 -15.39
CA LYS A 9 45.16 -3.07 -16.25
C LYS A 9 45.32 -1.60 -15.91
N SER A 10 44.39 -1.01 -15.16
CA SER A 10 44.47 0.38 -14.70
C SER A 10 45.33 0.47 -13.45
N LEU A 11 46.55 0.97 -13.60
CA LEU A 11 47.54 1.13 -12.52
C LEU A 11 47.53 2.52 -11.88
N GLY A 12 46.53 3.36 -12.19
CA GLY A 12 46.39 4.68 -11.57
C GLY A 12 46.16 4.58 -10.07
N LEU A 13 47.04 5.22 -9.30
CA LEU A 13 46.96 5.39 -7.85
C LEU A 13 46.38 6.76 -7.53
N ASP A 14 45.60 6.84 -6.46
CA ASP A 14 45.18 8.10 -5.87
C ASP A 14 46.14 8.60 -4.77
N ASP A 15 45.79 9.73 -4.15
CA ASP A 15 46.56 10.36 -3.07
C ASP A 15 46.60 9.50 -1.79
N GLN A 16 45.71 8.52 -1.66
CA GLN A 16 45.61 7.59 -0.52
C GLN A 16 46.24 6.22 -0.83
N ASN A 17 46.98 6.10 -1.94
CA ASN A 17 47.61 4.87 -2.43
C ASN A 17 46.64 3.72 -2.72
N TRP A 18 45.38 4.02 -3.02
CA TRP A 18 44.40 3.08 -3.57
C TRP A 18 44.46 3.07 -5.08
N PHE A 19 44.34 1.89 -5.67
CA PHE A 19 44.15 1.80 -7.12
C PHE A 19 42.72 2.22 -7.47
N ASN A 20 42.57 3.02 -8.54
CA ASN A 20 41.25 3.43 -9.02
C ASN A 20 40.32 2.22 -9.31
N SER A 21 40.90 1.13 -9.80
CA SER A 21 40.21 -0.13 -10.05
C SER A 21 39.74 -0.85 -8.78
N GLU A 22 40.50 -0.77 -7.68
CA GLU A 22 40.09 -1.29 -6.38
C GLU A 22 38.94 -0.48 -5.79
N ARG A 23 38.98 0.86 -5.91
CA ARG A 23 37.88 1.73 -5.50
C ARG A 23 36.60 1.47 -6.28
N GLU A 24 36.69 1.35 -7.61
CA GLU A 24 35.52 1.02 -8.43
C GLU A 24 34.92 -0.33 -8.02
N ALA A 25 35.77 -1.33 -7.79
CA ALA A 25 35.31 -2.64 -7.34
C ALA A 25 34.63 -2.58 -5.95
N CYS A 26 35.15 -1.78 -5.01
CA CYS A 26 34.53 -1.63 -3.69
C CYS A 26 33.25 -0.80 -3.74
N ASN A 27 33.22 0.27 -4.54
CA ASN A 27 32.05 1.13 -4.74
C ASN A 27 30.83 0.35 -5.23
N ALA A 28 31.04 -0.66 -6.09
CA ALA A 28 29.97 -1.53 -6.57
C ALA A 28 29.21 -2.27 -5.44
N PHE A 29 29.84 -2.47 -4.27
CA PHE A 29 29.23 -3.17 -3.13
C PHE A 29 28.66 -2.24 -2.06
N ILE A 30 28.87 -0.91 -2.15
CA ILE A 30 28.38 0.03 -1.13
C ILE A 30 26.85 -0.01 -1.02
N VAL A 31 26.15 0.02 -2.16
CA VAL A 31 24.67 0.05 -2.16
C VAL A 31 24.09 -1.21 -1.51
N ASP A 32 24.64 -2.38 -1.84
CA ASP A 32 24.19 -3.65 -1.26
C ASP A 32 24.56 -3.76 0.22
N TYR A 33 25.71 -3.23 0.64
CA TYR A 33 26.14 -3.21 2.03
C TYR A 33 25.26 -2.28 2.88
N THR A 34 25.02 -1.06 2.40
CA THR A 34 24.22 -0.03 3.09
C THR A 34 22.73 -0.39 3.13
N LYS A 35 22.20 -1.08 2.12
CA LYS A 35 20.83 -1.63 2.13
C LYS A 35 20.55 -2.53 3.33
N HIS A 36 21.57 -3.22 3.83
CA HIS A 36 21.47 -4.09 4.98
C HIS A 36 21.84 -3.41 6.29
N ASN A 37 22.05 -2.09 6.31
CA ASN A 37 22.25 -1.33 7.54
C ASN A 37 20.95 -1.30 8.33
N ALA A 38 20.87 -2.18 9.34
CA ALA A 38 19.76 -2.19 10.25
C ALA A 38 19.92 -1.07 11.27
N ASP A 39 18.84 -0.34 11.45
CA ASP A 39 18.71 0.67 12.48
C ASP A 39 17.79 0.13 13.58
N GLU A 40 18.32 0.05 14.80
CA GLU A 40 17.56 -0.35 15.97
C GLU A 40 16.37 0.59 16.20
N GLU A 41 16.57 1.90 16.00
CA GLU A 41 15.53 2.90 16.18
C GLU A 41 14.38 2.64 15.19
N HIS A 42 14.69 2.39 13.91
CA HIS A 42 13.67 2.08 12.91
C HIS A 42 12.79 0.87 13.27
N TYR A 43 13.37 -0.20 13.82
CA TYR A 43 12.60 -1.37 14.29
C TYR A 43 11.70 -1.00 15.47
N GLN A 44 12.26 -0.33 16.48
CA GLN A 44 11.51 0.08 17.68
C GLN A 44 10.36 1.02 17.32
N GLN A 45 10.63 2.04 16.50
CA GLN A 45 9.64 3.00 16.01
C GLN A 45 8.53 2.32 15.22
N SER A 46 8.86 1.32 14.39
CA SER A 46 7.86 0.53 13.65
C SER A 46 6.96 -0.28 14.60
N SER A 47 7.55 -0.89 15.63
CA SER A 47 6.79 -1.66 16.64
C SER A 47 5.87 -0.75 17.47
N ILE A 48 6.41 0.37 17.95
CA ILE A 48 5.65 1.39 18.70
C ILE A 48 4.54 1.98 17.83
N TYR A 49 4.80 2.25 16.56
CA TYR A 49 3.80 2.76 15.62
C TYR A 49 2.59 1.82 15.55
N LEU A 50 2.82 0.51 15.38
CA LEU A 50 1.75 -0.51 15.32
C LEU A 50 0.98 -0.61 16.64
N ASP A 51 1.66 -0.45 17.77
CA ASP A 51 1.05 -0.46 19.10
C ASP A 51 0.14 0.77 19.31
N LYS A 52 0.66 1.97 19.00
CA LYS A 52 -0.07 3.25 19.13
C LYS A 52 -1.33 3.31 18.26
N VAL A 53 -1.25 2.81 17.03
CA VAL A 53 -2.41 2.80 16.11
C VAL A 53 -3.39 1.65 16.42
N GLY A 54 -2.95 0.63 17.16
CA GLY A 54 -3.76 -0.54 17.52
C GLY A 54 -3.82 -1.62 16.43
N ASP A 55 -2.85 -1.64 15.52
CA ASP A 55 -2.70 -2.63 14.44
C ASP A 55 -1.73 -3.77 14.82
N LYS A 56 -1.26 -3.80 16.07
CA LYS A 56 -0.38 -4.86 16.57
C LYS A 56 -1.05 -6.24 16.47
N GLY A 57 -0.33 -7.19 15.87
CA GLY A 57 -0.84 -8.55 15.63
C GLY A 57 -1.75 -8.69 14.40
N VAL A 58 -2.03 -7.60 13.68
CA VAL A 58 -2.70 -7.67 12.38
C VAL A 58 -1.72 -8.24 11.36
N SER A 59 -2.15 -9.28 10.65
CA SER A 59 -1.43 -9.84 9.50
C SER A 59 -2.26 -9.57 8.24
N PRO A 60 -1.73 -8.96 7.18
CA PRO A 60 -2.50 -8.73 5.96
C PRO A 60 -2.82 -10.05 5.24
N LEU A 61 -3.90 -10.07 4.46
CA LEU A 61 -4.19 -11.21 3.60
C LEU A 61 -3.08 -11.39 2.56
N THR A 62 -2.49 -12.58 2.52
CA THR A 62 -1.58 -12.98 1.44
C THR A 62 -2.36 -13.36 0.19
N TRP A 63 -1.71 -13.38 -0.96
CA TRP A 63 -2.34 -13.69 -2.24
C TRP A 63 -3.06 -15.05 -2.27
N TYR A 64 -2.54 -16.06 -1.56
CA TYR A 64 -3.19 -17.38 -1.47
C TYR A 64 -4.55 -17.32 -0.74
N HIS A 65 -4.72 -16.45 0.25
CA HIS A 65 -6.01 -16.29 0.92
C HIS A 65 -7.06 -15.68 -0.02
N TRP A 66 -6.65 -14.72 -0.86
CA TRP A 66 -7.51 -14.13 -1.88
C TRP A 66 -7.99 -15.18 -2.88
N ILE A 67 -7.09 -16.06 -3.35
CA ILE A 67 -7.46 -17.16 -4.24
C ILE A 67 -8.38 -18.16 -3.52
N GLY A 68 -8.07 -18.52 -2.28
CA GLY A 68 -8.91 -19.42 -1.49
C GLY A 68 -10.34 -18.91 -1.33
N LEU A 69 -10.50 -17.62 -0.99
CA LEU A 69 -11.81 -16.97 -0.91
C LEU A 69 -12.51 -16.91 -2.27
N PHE A 70 -11.77 -16.56 -3.32
CA PHE A 70 -12.32 -16.49 -4.67
C PHE A 70 -12.86 -17.84 -5.15
N VAL A 71 -12.08 -18.91 -5.01
CA VAL A 71 -12.50 -20.27 -5.39
C VAL A 71 -13.73 -20.70 -4.59
N LEU A 72 -13.70 -20.46 -3.29
CA LEU A 72 -14.76 -20.84 -2.37
C LEU A 72 -16.09 -20.14 -2.67
N VAL A 73 -16.07 -18.84 -2.93
CA VAL A 73 -17.26 -18.08 -3.37
C VAL A 73 -17.70 -18.49 -4.78
N THR A 74 -16.76 -18.83 -5.67
CA THR A 74 -17.08 -19.28 -7.04
C THR A 74 -17.84 -20.59 -7.06
N ILE A 75 -17.47 -21.55 -6.20
CA ILE A 75 -18.21 -22.83 -6.07
C ILE A 75 -19.67 -22.57 -5.71
N GLU A 76 -19.91 -21.63 -4.80
CA GLU A 76 -21.24 -21.26 -4.38
C GLU A 76 -22.02 -20.47 -5.45
N ALA A 77 -21.37 -19.50 -6.08
CA ALA A 77 -21.94 -18.70 -7.15
C ALA A 77 -22.27 -19.54 -8.40
N ALA A 78 -21.51 -20.62 -8.66
CA ALA A 78 -21.73 -21.52 -9.78
C ALA A 78 -23.12 -22.17 -9.74
N GLY A 79 -23.60 -22.56 -8.56
CA GLY A 79 -24.94 -23.14 -8.41
C GLY A 79 -26.07 -22.17 -8.78
N PHE A 80 -25.88 -20.86 -8.55
CA PHE A 80 -26.81 -19.83 -9.01
C PHE A 80 -26.63 -19.54 -10.50
N ALA A 81 -25.40 -19.36 -10.95
CA ALA A 81 -25.10 -18.97 -12.31
C ALA A 81 -25.51 -20.04 -13.33
N TYR A 82 -25.42 -21.33 -12.98
CA TYR A 82 -25.90 -22.43 -13.81
C TYR A 82 -27.40 -22.31 -14.10
N VAL A 83 -28.20 -22.06 -13.06
CA VAL A 83 -29.64 -21.88 -13.20
C VAL A 83 -29.95 -20.60 -13.97
N LEU A 84 -29.22 -19.52 -13.71
CA LEU A 84 -29.42 -18.26 -14.43
C LEU A 84 -29.08 -18.38 -15.92
N ALA A 85 -28.04 -19.13 -16.28
CA ALA A 85 -27.66 -19.36 -17.67
C ALA A 85 -28.74 -20.12 -18.46
N ASP A 86 -29.37 -21.14 -17.84
CA ASP A 86 -30.50 -21.85 -18.45
C ASP A 86 -31.67 -20.90 -18.77
N PHE A 87 -31.95 -19.94 -17.89
CA PHE A 87 -33.03 -18.96 -18.11
C PHE A 87 -32.68 -17.82 -19.06
N THR A 88 -31.42 -17.37 -19.09
CA THR A 88 -31.00 -16.21 -19.89
C THR A 88 -30.63 -16.60 -21.32
N LEU A 89 -30.23 -17.85 -21.53
CA LEU A 89 -29.78 -18.39 -22.82
C LEU A 89 -30.61 -19.63 -23.20
N GLN A 90 -31.94 -19.48 -23.25
CA GLN A 90 -32.89 -20.59 -23.49
C GLN A 90 -32.68 -21.26 -24.86
N ASP A 91 -32.27 -20.51 -25.88
CA ASP A 91 -32.02 -21.01 -27.24
C ASP A 91 -30.55 -21.38 -27.51
N ALA A 92 -29.69 -21.31 -26.48
CA ALA A 92 -28.28 -21.64 -26.62
C ALA A 92 -28.01 -23.14 -26.49
N SER A 93 -26.89 -23.60 -27.06
CA SER A 93 -26.42 -24.96 -26.79
C SER A 93 -26.09 -25.15 -25.31
N GLU A 94 -26.24 -26.37 -24.78
CA GLU A 94 -25.88 -26.68 -23.40
C GLU A 94 -24.43 -26.31 -23.06
N THR A 95 -23.53 -26.43 -24.04
CA THR A 95 -22.12 -26.04 -23.91
C THR A 95 -21.97 -24.54 -23.66
N LEU A 96 -22.71 -23.71 -24.38
CA LEU A 96 -22.69 -22.27 -24.23
C LEU A 96 -23.33 -21.83 -22.91
N GLN A 97 -24.41 -22.50 -22.47
CA GLN A 97 -25.01 -22.26 -21.16
C GLN A 97 -24.03 -22.56 -20.01
N LYS A 98 -23.31 -23.69 -20.09
CA LYS A 98 -22.27 -24.06 -19.09
C LYS A 98 -21.14 -23.04 -19.07
N GLU A 99 -20.67 -22.59 -20.23
CA GLU A 99 -19.63 -21.57 -20.34
C GLU A 99 -20.08 -20.22 -19.75
N ALA A 100 -21.30 -19.78 -20.08
CA ALA A 100 -21.90 -18.56 -19.54
C ALA A 100 -22.08 -18.62 -18.02
N ALA A 101 -22.52 -19.76 -17.49
CA ALA A 101 -22.64 -19.97 -16.04
C ALA A 101 -21.30 -19.80 -15.32
N ILE A 102 -20.22 -20.38 -15.86
CA ILE A 102 -18.88 -20.23 -15.28
C ILE A 102 -18.44 -18.76 -15.34
N ALA A 103 -18.63 -18.08 -16.46
CA ALA A 103 -18.27 -16.68 -16.62
C ALA A 103 -19.00 -15.77 -15.61
N ILE A 104 -20.32 -15.95 -15.47
CA ILE A 104 -21.16 -15.19 -14.52
C ILE A 104 -20.74 -15.47 -13.08
N ALA A 105 -20.50 -16.74 -12.72
CA ALA A 105 -20.06 -17.12 -11.38
C ALA A 105 -18.72 -16.45 -11.01
N VAL A 106 -17.75 -16.47 -11.93
CA VAL A 106 -16.43 -15.82 -11.75
C VAL A 106 -16.58 -14.32 -11.53
N LEU A 107 -17.40 -13.65 -12.36
CA LEU A 107 -17.62 -12.20 -12.26
C LEU A 107 -18.25 -11.80 -10.91
N ILE A 108 -19.33 -12.47 -10.52
CA ILE A 108 -20.01 -12.20 -9.24
C ILE A 108 -19.08 -12.47 -8.06
N SER A 109 -18.31 -13.56 -8.13
CA SER A 109 -17.39 -13.94 -7.04
C SER A 109 -16.25 -12.95 -6.87
N ALA A 110 -15.66 -12.48 -7.98
CA ALA A 110 -14.62 -11.46 -7.93
C ALA A 110 -15.13 -10.17 -7.25
N LEU A 111 -16.34 -9.73 -7.62
CA LEU A 111 -16.97 -8.56 -7.02
C LEU A 111 -17.30 -8.77 -5.54
N LEU A 112 -17.92 -9.90 -5.18
CA LEU A 112 -18.27 -10.20 -3.78
C LEU A 112 -17.03 -10.23 -2.89
N VAL A 113 -15.96 -10.88 -3.31
CA VAL A 113 -14.73 -11.00 -2.50
C VAL A 113 -14.09 -9.64 -2.26
N VAL A 114 -14.02 -8.78 -3.27
CA VAL A 114 -13.47 -7.42 -3.11
C VAL A 114 -14.37 -6.56 -2.22
N LEU A 115 -15.68 -6.58 -2.45
CA LEU A 115 -16.66 -5.77 -1.71
C LEU A 115 -16.78 -6.19 -0.24
N THR A 116 -16.83 -7.49 0.04
CA THR A 116 -16.87 -8.00 1.43
C THR A 116 -15.59 -7.71 2.18
N HIS A 117 -14.43 -7.86 1.54
CA HIS A 117 -13.16 -7.48 2.14
C HIS A 117 -13.10 -5.98 2.45
N ALA A 118 -13.51 -5.14 1.49
CA ALA A 118 -13.54 -3.69 1.66
C ALA A 118 -14.54 -3.23 2.74
N MET A 119 -15.69 -3.89 2.85
CA MET A 119 -16.64 -3.68 3.96
C MET A 119 -15.99 -4.04 5.30
N GLY A 120 -15.32 -5.19 5.40
CA GLY A 120 -14.60 -5.57 6.62
C GLY A 120 -13.54 -4.53 7.02
N ALA A 121 -12.77 -4.05 6.06
CA ALA A 121 -11.80 -2.97 6.24
C ALA A 121 -12.43 -1.69 6.80
N GLU A 122 -13.54 -1.24 6.20
CA GLU A 122 -14.28 -0.05 6.65
C GLU A 122 -14.82 -0.22 8.08
N LEU A 123 -15.36 -1.40 8.41
CA LEU A 123 -15.82 -1.70 9.77
C LEU A 123 -14.70 -1.63 10.80
N TYR A 124 -13.50 -2.14 10.47
CA TYR A 124 -12.35 -2.06 11.36
C TYR A 124 -11.93 -0.60 11.58
N GLN A 125 -11.83 0.19 10.51
CA GLN A 125 -11.51 1.62 10.60
C GLN A 125 -12.53 2.38 11.46
N ASN A 126 -13.82 2.11 11.29
CA ASN A 126 -14.88 2.69 12.12
C ASN A 126 -14.76 2.33 13.61
N GLN A 127 -14.35 1.09 13.93
CA GLN A 127 -14.10 0.67 15.31
C GLN A 127 -12.92 1.44 15.91
N GLN A 128 -11.87 1.68 15.13
CA GLN A 128 -10.71 2.46 15.58
C GLN A 128 -11.10 3.93 15.81
N ILE A 129 -11.93 4.50 14.94
CA ILE A 129 -12.54 5.82 15.12
C ILE A 129 -13.34 5.89 16.44
N ASP A 130 -14.15 4.87 16.75
CA ASP A 130 -14.89 4.81 18.02
C ASP A 130 -13.98 4.78 19.24
N LYS A 131 -12.89 4.00 19.20
CA LYS A 131 -11.92 3.94 20.30
C LYS A 131 -11.31 5.32 20.57
N VAL A 132 -10.91 6.04 19.52
CA VAL A 132 -10.38 7.41 19.66
C VAL A 132 -11.45 8.34 20.23
N ARG A 133 -12.66 8.35 19.67
CA ARG A 133 -13.75 9.23 20.13
C ARG A 133 -14.14 8.98 21.58
N LEU A 134 -14.22 7.71 21.99
CA LEU A 134 -14.53 7.32 23.36
C LEU A 134 -13.45 7.81 24.32
N ARG A 135 -12.17 7.57 23.99
CA ARG A 135 -11.03 8.01 24.82
C ARG A 135 -10.91 9.54 24.86
N TRP A 136 -11.16 10.21 23.74
CA TRP A 136 -11.19 11.68 23.67
C TRP A 136 -12.30 12.25 24.55
N LYS A 137 -13.53 11.73 24.45
CA LYS A 137 -14.67 12.14 25.29
C LYS A 137 -14.34 12.01 26.79
N ASN A 138 -13.71 10.90 27.17
CA ASN A 138 -13.38 10.60 28.57
C ASN A 138 -12.07 11.24 29.05
N SER A 139 -11.33 11.96 28.19
CA SER A 139 -10.09 12.62 28.60
C SER A 139 -10.39 13.89 29.40
N THR A 140 -9.78 14.00 30.58
CA THR A 140 -9.94 15.13 31.52
C THR A 140 -8.89 16.24 31.29
N SER A 141 -8.23 16.26 30.12
CA SER A 141 -7.15 17.22 29.88
C SER A 141 -7.69 18.64 29.82
N ARG A 142 -7.05 19.56 30.56
CA ARG A 142 -7.42 20.98 30.61
C ARG A 142 -7.18 21.70 29.26
N SER A 143 -6.33 21.14 28.40
CA SER A 143 -6.03 21.63 27.03
C SER A 143 -6.85 20.95 25.93
N LYS A 144 -7.86 20.16 26.29
CA LYS A 144 -8.69 19.42 25.33
C LYS A 144 -9.45 20.38 24.42
N LEU A 145 -9.15 20.34 23.13
CA LEU A 145 -9.94 21.00 22.10
C LEU A 145 -11.30 20.30 21.92
N ASN A 146 -12.31 21.06 21.50
CA ASN A 146 -13.65 20.54 21.18
C ASN A 146 -13.68 19.72 19.87
N ILE A 147 -12.56 19.66 19.15
CA ILE A 147 -12.40 18.96 17.88
C ILE A 147 -11.19 18.03 18.00
N ILE A 148 -11.27 16.86 17.38
CA ILE A 148 -10.14 15.93 17.25
C ILE A 148 -9.37 16.33 15.99
N GLU A 149 -8.20 16.94 16.14
CA GLU A 149 -7.35 17.36 15.03
C GLU A 149 -6.07 16.50 14.99
N PRO A 150 -5.91 15.63 13.97
CA PRO A 150 -4.69 14.84 13.79
C PRO A 150 -3.50 15.71 13.38
N ASN A 151 -2.36 15.53 14.05
CA ASN A 151 -1.09 16.11 13.65
C ASN A 151 -0.46 15.26 12.52
N ASN A 152 -0.55 15.77 11.30
CA ASN A 152 -0.02 15.10 10.11
C ASN A 152 1.52 15.11 10.00
N LEU A 153 2.23 15.78 10.91
CA LEU A 153 3.70 15.71 10.97
C LEU A 153 4.21 14.39 11.55
N VAL A 154 3.34 13.65 12.25
CA VAL A 154 3.61 12.32 12.78
C VAL A 154 3.58 11.32 11.63
N SER A 155 4.76 10.80 11.31
CA SER A 155 4.96 9.76 10.30
C SER A 155 6.16 8.92 10.71
N LEU A 156 6.10 7.62 10.45
CA LEU A 156 7.18 6.66 10.67
C LEU A 156 8.45 7.03 9.92
N GLN A 157 8.32 7.64 8.73
CA GLN A 157 9.46 8.08 7.92
C GLN A 157 10.02 9.44 8.36
N SER A 158 9.28 10.17 9.20
CA SER A 158 9.67 11.48 9.68
C SER A 158 10.46 11.37 10.97
N LYS A 159 11.53 12.17 11.09
CA LYS A 159 12.21 12.42 12.38
C LYS A 159 11.29 13.03 13.43
N LYS A 160 10.04 13.38 13.13
CA LYS A 160 9.06 13.92 14.07
C LYS A 160 8.05 12.88 14.56
N ASN A 161 8.29 11.58 14.35
CA ASN A 161 7.35 10.53 14.80
C ASN A 161 7.07 10.55 16.31
N HIS A 162 7.98 11.09 17.11
CA HIS A 162 7.93 11.16 18.57
C HIS A 162 7.36 12.48 19.11
N ILE A 163 6.94 13.42 18.24
CA ILE A 163 6.39 14.72 18.69
C ILE A 163 5.11 14.56 19.53
N ASP A 164 4.45 13.40 19.45
CA ASP A 164 3.23 13.09 20.18
C ASP A 164 3.43 12.06 21.30
N ASP A 165 4.67 11.74 21.67
CA ASP A 165 4.96 10.74 22.73
C ASP A 165 4.36 11.14 24.08
N ASP A 166 4.35 12.44 24.40
CA ASP A 166 3.79 12.99 25.63
C ASP A 166 2.27 13.27 25.53
N GLU A 167 1.67 13.11 24.34
CA GLU A 167 0.25 13.35 24.14
C GLU A 167 -0.60 12.18 24.64
N PRO A 168 -1.88 12.40 24.99
CA PRO A 168 -2.78 11.32 25.36
C PRO A 168 -2.87 10.23 24.28
N GLY A 169 -3.00 8.96 24.69
CA GLY A 169 -3.02 7.83 23.75
C GLY A 169 -4.12 7.89 22.67
N TRP A 170 -5.18 8.68 22.84
CA TRP A 170 -6.17 8.91 21.78
C TRP A 170 -5.64 9.83 20.66
N GLN A 171 -4.83 10.83 21.00
CA GLN A 171 -4.19 11.74 20.04
C GLN A 171 -3.10 10.99 19.28
N GLN A 172 -2.31 10.17 19.99
CA GLN A 172 -1.29 9.31 19.37
C GLN A 172 -1.89 8.38 18.31
N MET A 173 -3.05 7.78 18.62
CA MET A 173 -3.78 6.93 17.68
C MET A 173 -4.37 7.76 16.53
N ALA A 174 -4.99 8.91 16.82
CA ALA A 174 -5.60 9.79 15.81
C ALA A 174 -4.60 10.29 14.75
N ASN A 175 -3.37 10.63 15.15
CA ASN A 175 -2.32 11.11 14.25
C ASN A 175 -1.94 10.06 13.17
N ARG A 176 -2.07 8.77 13.50
CA ARG A 176 -1.60 7.63 12.70
C ARG A 176 -2.68 6.94 11.88
N LEU A 177 -3.97 7.17 12.17
CA LEU A 177 -5.09 6.54 11.46
C LEU A 177 -5.22 7.06 10.02
N ASP A 178 -5.57 6.17 9.10
CA ASP A 178 -5.77 6.49 7.68
C ASP A 178 -7.24 6.90 7.39
N LYS A 179 -7.48 7.56 6.24
CA LYS A 179 -8.82 7.88 5.70
C LYS A 179 -9.75 8.58 6.68
N ILE A 180 -9.20 9.48 7.49
CA ILE A 180 -9.97 10.27 8.45
C ILE A 180 -10.46 11.55 7.78
N ASN A 181 -11.72 11.91 7.99
CA ASN A 181 -12.23 13.24 7.67
C ASN A 181 -11.93 14.24 8.81
N ALA A 182 -12.07 15.54 8.52
CA ALA A 182 -11.79 16.60 9.50
C ALA A 182 -12.64 16.53 10.78
N GLN A 183 -13.76 15.80 10.76
CA GLN A 183 -14.68 15.66 11.90
C GLN A 183 -14.56 14.33 12.65
N PHE A 184 -13.65 13.45 12.23
CA PHE A 184 -13.47 12.11 12.81
C PHE A 184 -14.78 11.27 12.80
N VAL A 185 -15.53 11.34 11.70
CA VAL A 185 -16.81 10.66 11.46
C VAL A 185 -16.61 9.37 10.67
N LYS A 186 -17.38 8.35 11.01
CA LYS A 186 -17.41 7.04 10.35
C LYS A 186 -17.82 7.11 8.88
N SER A 187 -17.22 6.26 8.06
CA SER A 187 -17.70 5.99 6.70
C SER A 187 -18.54 4.73 6.68
N TRP A 188 -19.64 4.72 5.93
CA TRP A 188 -20.50 3.55 5.73
C TRP A 188 -20.74 3.26 4.26
N ILE A 189 -19.91 3.84 3.38
CA ILE A 189 -20.08 3.78 1.93
C ILE A 189 -19.87 2.34 1.44
N MET A 190 -18.75 1.72 1.79
CA MET A 190 -18.46 0.35 1.35
C MET A 190 -19.44 -0.64 1.97
N THR A 191 -19.77 -0.46 3.24
CA THR A 191 -20.78 -1.26 3.94
C THR A 191 -22.13 -1.21 3.24
N SER A 192 -22.58 -0.01 2.86
CA SER A 192 -23.87 0.18 2.18
C SER A 192 -23.88 -0.45 0.79
N ILE A 193 -22.83 -0.22 -0.01
CA ILE A 193 -22.69 -0.83 -1.36
C ILE A 193 -22.68 -2.36 -1.26
N THR A 194 -21.89 -2.92 -0.35
CA THR A 194 -21.76 -4.38 -0.18
C THR A 194 -23.07 -5.01 0.29
N LEU A 195 -23.78 -4.41 1.25
CA LEU A 195 -25.07 -4.92 1.71
C LEU A 195 -26.13 -4.89 0.61
N VAL A 196 -26.21 -3.80 -0.16
CA VAL A 196 -27.11 -3.69 -1.32
C VAL A 196 -26.78 -4.75 -2.36
N PHE A 197 -25.49 -4.94 -2.68
CA PHE A 197 -25.06 -5.93 -3.66
C PHE A 197 -25.37 -7.37 -3.21
N ILE A 198 -25.09 -7.72 -1.95
CA ILE A 198 -25.45 -9.02 -1.37
C ILE A 198 -26.96 -9.23 -1.42
N ALA A 199 -27.76 -8.21 -1.08
CA ALA A 199 -29.21 -8.31 -1.13
C ALA A 199 -29.73 -8.55 -2.56
N ILE A 200 -29.19 -7.84 -3.56
CA ILE A 200 -29.54 -8.04 -4.97
C ILE A 200 -29.20 -9.46 -5.42
N VAL A 201 -27.98 -9.94 -5.12
CA VAL A 201 -27.56 -11.30 -5.48
C VAL A 201 -28.42 -12.35 -4.77
N ALA A 202 -28.73 -12.16 -3.47
CA ALA A 202 -29.55 -13.10 -2.71
C ALA A 202 -30.99 -13.17 -3.23
N VAL A 203 -31.62 -12.02 -3.53
CA VAL A 203 -32.97 -11.97 -4.11
C VAL A 203 -32.98 -12.57 -5.51
N GLY A 204 -32.02 -12.19 -6.35
CA GLY A 204 -31.87 -12.74 -7.71
C GLY A 204 -31.67 -14.25 -7.71
N ALA A 205 -30.82 -14.76 -6.80
CA ALA A 205 -30.58 -16.19 -6.65
C ALA A 205 -31.82 -16.95 -6.15
N THR A 206 -32.56 -16.38 -5.21
CA THR A 206 -33.79 -17.00 -4.69
C THR A 206 -34.88 -17.04 -5.77
N TYR A 207 -35.04 -15.95 -6.51
CA TYR A 207 -36.02 -15.86 -7.60
C TYR A 207 -35.73 -16.88 -8.71
N VAL A 208 -34.49 -16.90 -9.22
CA VAL A 208 -34.08 -17.80 -10.30
C VAL A 208 -34.20 -19.28 -9.88
N ARG A 209 -33.88 -19.61 -8.62
CA ARG A 209 -34.08 -20.95 -8.07
C ARG A 209 -35.56 -21.33 -7.94
N GLY A 210 -36.41 -20.39 -7.53
CA GLY A 210 -37.87 -20.60 -7.49
C GLY A 210 -38.43 -20.95 -8.88
N GLN A 211 -38.00 -20.22 -9.90
CA GLN A 211 -38.40 -20.47 -11.29
C GLN A 211 -37.92 -21.84 -11.80
N ALA A 212 -36.69 -22.25 -11.45
CA ALA A 212 -36.17 -23.57 -11.84
C ALA A 212 -36.96 -24.72 -11.21
N LEU A 213 -37.35 -24.56 -9.95
CA LEU A 213 -38.18 -25.54 -9.25
C LEU A 213 -39.56 -25.69 -9.91
N GLU A 214 -40.15 -24.57 -10.33
CA GLU A 214 -41.42 -24.57 -11.03
C GLU A 214 -41.31 -25.28 -12.39
N LYS A 215 -40.28 -24.98 -13.18
CA LYS A 215 -39.98 -25.66 -14.45
C LYS A 215 -39.85 -27.18 -14.28
N LEU A 216 -39.06 -27.63 -13.30
CA LEU A 216 -38.91 -29.06 -13.00
C LEU A 216 -40.22 -29.73 -12.58
N SER A 217 -41.08 -29.03 -11.83
CA SER A 217 -42.38 -29.56 -11.42
C SER A 217 -43.35 -29.74 -12.60
N ILE A 218 -43.33 -28.82 -13.57
CA ILE A 218 -44.14 -28.89 -14.78
C ILE A 218 -43.67 -30.06 -15.67
N GLU A 219 -42.37 -30.19 -15.89
CA GLU A 219 -41.78 -31.25 -16.73
C GLU A 219 -42.03 -32.65 -16.17
N THR A 220 -41.89 -32.83 -14.85
CA THR A 220 -42.18 -34.10 -14.18
C THR A 220 -43.65 -34.50 -14.37
N THR A 221 -44.58 -33.54 -14.26
CA THR A 221 -46.02 -33.79 -14.43
C THR A 221 -46.35 -34.19 -15.87
N GLN A 222 -45.75 -33.53 -16.88
CA GLN A 222 -45.95 -33.88 -18.29
C GLN A 222 -45.32 -35.23 -18.66
N GLY A 223 -44.18 -35.57 -18.06
CA GLY A 223 -43.51 -36.86 -18.23
C GLY A 223 -44.31 -38.03 -17.66
N GLU A 224 -44.81 -37.91 -16.43
CA GLU A 224 -45.65 -38.96 -15.79
C GLU A 224 -46.98 -39.18 -16.53
N LEU A 225 -47.57 -38.12 -17.10
CA LEU A 225 -48.75 -38.24 -17.99
C LEU A 225 -48.44 -38.99 -19.29
N SER A 226 -47.18 -39.01 -19.73
CA SER A 226 -46.74 -39.68 -20.95
C SER A 226 -46.32 -41.14 -20.69
N GLU A 227 -45.76 -41.45 -19.51
CA GLU A 227 -45.38 -42.82 -19.11
C GLU A 227 -46.56 -43.68 -18.62
N SER A 228 -47.70 -43.06 -18.29
CA SER A 228 -48.94 -43.77 -17.93
C SER A 228 -49.72 -44.33 -19.12
N VAL A 229 -49.19 -44.24 -20.35
CA VAL A 229 -49.71 -44.95 -21.54
C VAL A 229 -49.15 -46.37 -21.60
N VAL A 230 -49.34 -47.13 -20.52
CA VAL A 230 -49.47 -48.59 -20.62
C VAL A 230 -50.93 -48.86 -20.30
N THR A 231 -51.76 -48.92 -21.33
CA THR A 231 -53.18 -49.29 -21.23
C THR A 231 -53.27 -50.72 -20.71
N PHE A 232 -53.28 -50.88 -19.39
CA PHE A 232 -53.94 -52.01 -18.76
C PHE A 232 -55.44 -51.76 -18.83
N GLU A 233 -56.16 -52.57 -19.62
CA GLU A 233 -57.63 -52.60 -19.58
C GLU A 233 -58.06 -52.83 -18.13
N ASN A 234 -58.72 -51.84 -17.54
CA ASN A 234 -59.10 -51.86 -16.14
C ASN A 234 -60.30 -52.82 -15.96
N PRO A 235 -60.14 -53.97 -15.28
CA PRO A 235 -61.20 -54.98 -15.16
C PRO A 235 -62.42 -54.51 -14.33
N PHE A 236 -62.40 -53.27 -13.83
CA PHE A 236 -63.49 -52.62 -13.06
C PHE A 236 -64.15 -51.44 -13.80
N GLU A 237 -63.99 -51.34 -15.13
CA GLU A 237 -64.52 -50.24 -15.94
C GLU A 237 -66.06 -50.07 -15.88
N SER A 238 -66.78 -51.07 -15.36
CA SER A 238 -68.21 -51.07 -15.06
C SER A 238 -68.60 -50.39 -13.73
N SER A 239 -67.67 -49.76 -13.03
CA SER A 239 -67.95 -49.04 -11.78
C SER A 239 -68.91 -47.86 -12.00
N PRO A 240 -69.84 -47.58 -11.06
CA PRO A 240 -70.80 -46.48 -11.16
C PRO A 240 -70.11 -45.13 -11.38
N GLN A 241 -70.74 -44.21 -12.13
CA GLN A 241 -70.17 -42.90 -12.51
C GLN A 241 -69.62 -42.11 -11.30
N ALA A 242 -70.31 -42.16 -10.16
CA ALA A 242 -69.86 -41.52 -8.91
C ALA A 242 -68.50 -42.04 -8.39
N VAL A 243 -68.15 -43.30 -8.67
CA VAL A 243 -66.84 -43.88 -8.30
C VAL A 243 -65.75 -43.40 -9.26
N LYS A 244 -66.08 -43.22 -10.55
CA LYS A 244 -65.15 -42.66 -11.54
C LYS A 244 -64.82 -41.19 -11.24
N ASP A 245 -65.84 -40.41 -10.88
CA ASP A 245 -65.68 -39.00 -10.53
C ASP A 245 -64.89 -38.84 -9.21
N ASN A 246 -65.15 -39.70 -8.22
CA ASN A 246 -64.38 -39.72 -6.96
C ASN A 246 -62.93 -40.15 -7.16
N ASN A 247 -62.67 -41.12 -8.04
CA ASN A 247 -61.30 -41.55 -8.35
C ASN A 247 -60.54 -40.47 -9.12
N ALA A 248 -61.18 -39.80 -10.10
CA ALA A 248 -60.57 -38.67 -10.81
C ALA A 248 -60.22 -37.51 -9.88
N ALA A 249 -61.12 -37.18 -8.94
CA ALA A 249 -60.85 -36.15 -7.92
C ALA A 249 -59.74 -36.57 -6.94
N ALA A 250 -59.68 -37.85 -6.56
CA ALA A 250 -58.64 -38.38 -5.69
C ALA A 250 -57.27 -38.41 -6.40
N ASP A 251 -57.22 -38.74 -7.68
CA ASP A 251 -56.01 -38.72 -8.50
C ASP A 251 -55.51 -37.28 -8.70
N GLU A 252 -56.40 -36.31 -8.97
CA GLU A 252 -56.06 -34.89 -9.06
C GLU A 252 -55.52 -34.35 -7.73
N LEU A 253 -56.15 -34.73 -6.60
CA LEU A 253 -55.69 -34.36 -5.27
C LEU A 253 -54.31 -34.96 -4.95
N ALA A 254 -54.11 -36.25 -5.24
CA ALA A 254 -52.82 -36.93 -5.00
C ALA A 254 -51.69 -36.32 -5.86
N GLN A 255 -51.99 -35.92 -7.10
CA GLN A 255 -51.02 -35.22 -7.96
C GLN A 255 -50.68 -33.82 -7.43
N ASN A 256 -51.68 -33.08 -6.96
CA ASN A 256 -51.46 -31.78 -6.33
C ASN A 256 -50.64 -31.89 -5.05
N GLU A 257 -50.93 -32.88 -4.20
CA GLU A 257 -50.18 -33.14 -2.96
C GLU A 257 -48.72 -33.54 -3.25
N LYS A 258 -48.47 -34.39 -4.26
CA LYS A 258 -47.12 -34.71 -4.71
C LYS A 258 -46.37 -33.47 -5.21
N MET A 259 -47.00 -32.67 -6.06
CA MET A 259 -46.40 -31.44 -6.58
C MET A 259 -46.08 -30.45 -5.45
N GLU A 260 -46.99 -30.29 -4.48
CA GLU A 260 -46.77 -29.43 -3.33
C GLU A 260 -45.65 -29.95 -2.43
N ALA A 261 -45.58 -31.25 -2.18
CA ALA A 261 -44.50 -31.89 -1.42
C ALA A 261 -43.14 -31.69 -2.09
N HIS A 262 -43.05 -31.88 -3.41
CA HIS A 262 -41.84 -31.63 -4.20
C HIS A 262 -41.43 -30.15 -4.16
N LYS A 263 -42.39 -29.23 -4.31
CA LYS A 263 -42.13 -27.79 -4.19
C LYS A 263 -41.60 -27.46 -2.79
N LYS A 264 -42.24 -27.94 -1.73
CA LYS A 264 -41.84 -27.68 -0.34
C LYS A 264 -40.46 -28.24 0.01
N ALA A 265 -40.13 -29.43 -0.48
CA ALA A 265 -38.80 -30.03 -0.32
C ALA A 265 -37.71 -29.20 -1.01
N GLY A 266 -37.97 -28.75 -2.26
CA GLY A 266 -37.04 -27.90 -3.00
C GLY A 266 -36.81 -26.52 -2.36
N TRP A 267 -37.86 -25.89 -1.83
CA TRP A 267 -37.69 -24.63 -1.08
C TRP A 267 -36.82 -24.80 0.17
N THR A 268 -36.90 -25.94 0.84
CA THR A 268 -36.10 -26.21 2.05
C THR A 268 -34.60 -26.27 1.72
N THR A 269 -34.21 -26.97 0.64
CA THR A 269 -32.80 -27.05 0.23
C THR A 269 -32.27 -25.68 -0.21
N PHE A 270 -33.10 -24.85 -0.84
CA PHE A 270 -32.72 -23.48 -1.20
C PHE A 270 -32.48 -22.57 0.00
N ILE A 271 -33.30 -22.68 1.06
CA ILE A 271 -33.10 -21.94 2.30
C ILE A 271 -31.75 -22.30 2.93
N ILE A 272 -31.41 -23.59 2.98
CA ILE A 272 -30.13 -24.05 3.51
C ILE A 272 -28.96 -23.45 2.71
N LEU A 273 -29.03 -23.47 1.38
CA LEU A 273 -27.99 -22.86 0.53
C LEU A 273 -27.89 -21.34 0.72
N ALA A 274 -29.02 -20.65 0.93
CA ALA A 274 -29.01 -19.20 1.19
C ALA A 274 -28.37 -18.85 2.54
N VAL A 275 -28.59 -19.67 3.57
CA VAL A 275 -27.95 -19.50 4.88
C VAL A 275 -26.44 -19.73 4.78
N ILE A 276 -26.00 -20.75 4.03
CA ILE A 276 -24.57 -20.99 3.77
C ILE A 276 -23.96 -19.77 3.07
N PHE A 277 -24.62 -19.23 2.04
CA PHE A 277 -24.16 -18.03 1.33
C PHE A 277 -23.94 -16.85 2.27
N LEU A 278 -24.91 -16.57 3.15
CA LEU A 278 -24.75 -15.51 4.13
C LEU A 278 -23.59 -15.77 5.10
N ALA A 279 -23.43 -17.01 5.58
CA ALA A 279 -22.32 -17.38 6.45
C ALA A 279 -20.95 -17.16 5.76
N MET A 280 -20.86 -17.47 4.47
CA MET A 280 -19.67 -17.24 3.65
C MET A 280 -19.37 -15.75 3.44
N GLN A 281 -20.40 -14.93 3.22
CA GLN A 281 -20.23 -13.48 3.15
C GLN A 281 -19.76 -12.92 4.50
N PHE A 282 -20.34 -13.36 5.62
CA PHE A 282 -19.90 -12.96 6.96
C PHE A 282 -18.44 -13.34 7.23
N TYR A 283 -18.03 -14.54 6.84
CA TYR A 283 -16.64 -14.97 6.99
C TYR A 283 -15.68 -14.10 6.16
N SER A 284 -16.05 -13.76 4.93
CA SER A 284 -15.25 -12.88 4.06
C SER A 284 -15.12 -11.46 4.64
N ILE A 285 -16.22 -10.91 5.17
CA ILE A 285 -16.22 -9.63 5.90
C ILE A 285 -15.34 -9.71 7.15
N TYR A 286 -15.44 -10.79 7.93
CA TYR A 286 -14.63 -11.01 9.13
C TYR A 286 -13.13 -11.04 8.81
N LEU A 287 -12.73 -11.69 7.72
CA LEU A 287 -11.34 -11.66 7.26
C LEU A 287 -10.92 -10.24 6.86
N GLY A 288 -11.76 -9.50 6.14
CA GLY A 288 -11.51 -8.08 5.84
C GLY A 288 -11.32 -7.25 7.10
N PHE A 289 -12.13 -7.48 8.12
CA PHE A 289 -12.04 -6.78 9.40
C PHE A 289 -10.76 -7.12 10.17
N LYS A 290 -10.41 -8.40 10.29
CA LYS A 290 -9.28 -8.85 11.11
C LYS A 290 -7.91 -8.65 10.44
N LYS A 291 -7.87 -8.63 9.11
CA LYS A 291 -6.63 -8.67 8.31
C LYS A 291 -6.33 -7.34 7.63
N THR A 292 -7.03 -6.26 7.97
CA THR A 292 -6.80 -4.92 7.43
C THR A 292 -6.10 -4.04 8.44
N PHE A 293 -5.23 -3.16 7.95
CA PHE A 293 -4.60 -2.11 8.74
C PHE A 293 -5.47 -0.86 8.82
N SER A 294 -5.42 -0.17 9.96
CA SER A 294 -6.12 1.10 10.16
C SER A 294 -5.21 2.32 10.01
N GLY A 295 -3.89 2.16 10.17
CA GLY A 295 -2.94 3.26 10.09
C GLY A 295 -2.38 3.53 8.70
N LYS A 296 -2.00 4.81 8.46
CA LYS A 296 -1.43 5.31 7.20
C LYS A 296 -0.18 4.53 6.77
N GLU A 297 0.72 4.26 7.72
CA GLU A 297 2.00 3.59 7.48
C GLU A 297 2.11 2.21 8.17
N SER A 298 1.00 1.66 8.66
CA SER A 298 0.99 0.37 9.37
C SER A 298 1.51 -0.78 8.52
N LYS A 299 1.24 -0.78 7.21
CA LYS A 299 1.77 -1.79 6.30
C LYS A 299 3.30 -1.74 6.21
N LEU A 300 3.88 -0.54 6.22
CA LEU A 300 5.33 -0.34 6.19
C LEU A 300 5.95 -0.79 7.52
N ALA A 301 5.37 -0.35 8.64
CA ALA A 301 5.80 -0.76 9.97
C ALA A 301 5.74 -2.30 10.16
N TYR A 302 4.66 -2.93 9.68
CA TYR A 302 4.51 -4.38 9.70
C TYR A 302 5.62 -5.08 8.91
N GLN A 303 5.99 -4.57 7.72
CA GLN A 303 7.05 -5.18 6.90
C GLN A 303 8.41 -5.22 7.62
N THR A 304 8.70 -4.24 8.47
CA THR A 304 9.91 -4.19 9.30
C THR A 304 9.85 -5.20 10.45
N VAL A 305 8.72 -5.30 11.15
CA VAL A 305 8.63 -6.04 12.43
C VAL A 305 8.21 -7.51 12.27
N HIS A 306 7.36 -7.86 11.30
CA HIS A 306 6.67 -9.17 11.27
C HIS A 306 7.57 -10.41 11.13
N LYS A 307 8.83 -10.27 10.71
CA LYS A 307 9.76 -11.40 10.51
C LYS A 307 10.62 -11.69 11.74
N PHE A 308 10.57 -10.83 12.75
CA PHE A 308 11.53 -10.84 13.85
C PHE A 308 10.80 -10.69 15.18
N ASP A 309 11.04 -11.62 16.09
CA ASP A 309 10.43 -11.61 17.42
C ASP A 309 10.93 -10.47 18.31
N ASN A 310 12.15 -9.97 18.06
CA ASN A 310 12.78 -8.92 18.85
C ASN A 310 13.83 -8.15 18.03
N ILE A 311 14.30 -7.05 18.63
CA ILE A 311 15.33 -6.16 18.04
C ILE A 311 16.63 -6.94 17.74
N ASN A 312 17.06 -7.81 18.64
CA ASN A 312 18.32 -8.53 18.48
C ASN A 312 18.29 -9.48 17.26
N SER A 313 17.16 -10.15 17.00
CA SER A 313 17.01 -11.01 15.83
C SER A 313 16.96 -10.22 14.53
N TYR A 314 16.36 -9.02 14.55
CA TYR A 314 16.40 -8.06 13.44
C TYR A 314 17.84 -7.60 13.14
N LEU A 315 18.57 -7.13 14.15
CA LEU A 315 19.95 -6.67 14.02
C LEU A 315 20.87 -7.80 13.55
N ALA A 316 20.79 -8.98 14.17
CA ALA A 316 21.61 -10.14 13.82
C ALA A 316 21.39 -10.60 12.37
N TYR A 317 20.13 -10.60 11.89
CA TYR A 317 19.81 -10.97 10.50
C TYR A 317 20.46 -10.02 9.49
N HIS A 318 20.34 -8.72 9.74
CA HIS A 318 20.88 -7.69 8.87
C HIS A 318 22.41 -7.62 8.93
N GLN A 319 23.00 -7.76 10.12
CA GLN A 319 24.44 -7.88 10.32
C GLN A 319 25.00 -9.08 9.55
N ALA A 320 24.36 -10.26 9.64
CA ALA A 320 24.79 -11.45 8.91
C ALA A 320 24.76 -11.24 7.38
N LYS A 321 23.78 -10.48 6.87
CA LYS A 321 23.70 -10.10 5.44
C LYS A 321 24.80 -9.10 5.06
N GLN A 322 25.05 -8.07 5.87
CA GLN A 322 26.16 -7.14 5.65
C GLN A 322 27.50 -7.85 5.62
N GLU A 323 27.76 -8.76 6.57
CA GLU A 323 28.98 -9.54 6.61
C GLU A 323 29.12 -10.45 5.38
N ALA A 324 28.03 -11.03 4.88
CA ALA A 324 28.05 -11.82 3.65
C ALA A 324 28.41 -10.99 2.41
N VAL A 325 27.91 -9.75 2.33
CA VAL A 325 28.29 -8.78 1.29
C VAL A 325 29.77 -8.41 1.45
N ALA A 326 30.22 -8.07 2.65
CA ALA A 326 31.60 -7.71 2.93
C ALA A 326 32.59 -8.84 2.58
N ARG A 327 32.27 -10.09 2.93
CA ARG A 327 33.06 -11.27 2.53
C ARG A 327 33.13 -11.42 1.01
N THR A 328 32.04 -11.12 0.31
CA THR A 328 32.00 -11.20 -1.16
C THR A 328 32.78 -10.09 -1.82
N ALA A 329 32.65 -8.86 -1.34
CA ALA A 329 33.43 -7.71 -1.77
C ALA A 329 34.93 -7.95 -1.55
N GLN A 330 35.32 -8.44 -0.37
CA GLN A 330 36.72 -8.76 -0.07
C GLN A 330 37.27 -9.85 -0.99
N ARG A 331 36.49 -10.90 -1.31
CA ARG A 331 36.91 -11.95 -2.26
C ARG A 331 37.16 -11.39 -3.65
N VAL A 332 36.27 -10.51 -4.13
CA VAL A 332 36.41 -9.86 -5.44
C VAL A 332 37.62 -8.93 -5.46
N LEU A 333 37.82 -8.15 -4.39
CA LEU A 333 38.96 -7.25 -4.22
C LEU A 333 40.29 -8.02 -4.18
N SER A 334 40.39 -9.07 -3.38
CA SER A 334 41.61 -9.89 -3.29
C SER A 334 41.96 -10.55 -4.62
N HIS A 335 40.96 -11.01 -5.38
CA HIS A 335 41.19 -11.55 -6.72
C HIS A 335 41.62 -10.47 -7.73
N LEU A 336 41.09 -9.25 -7.63
CA LEU A 336 41.54 -8.10 -8.43
C LEU A 336 42.97 -7.70 -8.08
N GLN A 337 43.31 -7.66 -6.78
CA GLN A 337 44.64 -7.35 -6.27
C GLN A 337 45.69 -8.34 -6.76
N ALA A 338 45.40 -9.65 -6.70
CA ALA A 338 46.28 -10.67 -7.24
C ALA A 338 46.56 -10.46 -8.73
N LYS A 339 45.52 -10.17 -9.53
CA LYS A 339 45.67 -9.90 -10.96
C LYS A 339 46.44 -8.61 -11.25
N THR A 340 46.20 -7.57 -10.47
CA THR A 340 46.86 -6.27 -10.62
C THR A 340 48.34 -6.38 -10.26
N ALA A 341 48.68 -7.15 -9.22
CA ALA A 341 50.07 -7.43 -8.85
C ALA A 341 50.81 -8.18 -9.97
N THR A 342 50.22 -9.25 -10.52
CA THR A 342 50.81 -9.97 -11.67
C THR A 342 50.98 -9.04 -12.87
N TYR A 343 49.96 -8.23 -13.19
CA TYR A 343 50.04 -7.31 -14.33
C TYR A 343 51.11 -6.22 -14.14
N ALA A 344 51.19 -5.62 -12.94
CA ALA A 344 52.15 -4.58 -12.60
C ALA A 344 53.60 -5.07 -12.66
N GLN A 345 53.88 -6.29 -12.20
CA GLN A 345 55.22 -6.89 -12.27
C GLN A 345 55.75 -7.00 -13.71
N HIS A 346 54.88 -7.22 -14.68
CA HIS A 346 55.26 -7.38 -16.08
C HIS A 346 55.20 -6.07 -16.90
N ASN A 347 54.42 -5.08 -16.46
CA ASN A 347 54.07 -3.91 -17.30
C ASN A 347 54.32 -2.55 -16.62
N SER A 348 54.74 -2.49 -15.36
CA SER A 348 55.00 -1.23 -14.65
C SER A 348 56.49 -1.05 -14.38
N GLY A 349 57.02 0.13 -14.72
CA GLY A 349 58.36 0.58 -14.32
C GLY A 349 58.36 1.49 -13.09
N GLU A 350 57.20 1.74 -12.47
CA GLU A 350 57.07 2.71 -11.38
C GLU A 350 57.17 2.04 -10.01
N GLN A 351 58.19 2.42 -9.23
CA GLN A 351 58.45 1.85 -7.90
C GLN A 351 57.26 2.03 -6.94
N LYS A 352 56.52 3.14 -7.05
CA LYS A 352 55.32 3.42 -6.23
C LYS A 352 54.21 2.40 -6.49
N VAL A 353 53.99 2.02 -7.75
CA VAL A 353 52.99 1.01 -8.14
C VAL A 353 53.40 -0.39 -7.68
N LEU A 354 54.68 -0.75 -7.86
CA LEU A 354 55.21 -2.05 -7.44
C LEU A 354 55.17 -2.22 -5.92
N THR A 355 55.52 -1.18 -5.16
CA THR A 355 55.45 -1.20 -3.69
C THR A 355 54.00 -1.22 -3.17
N ALA A 356 53.09 -0.50 -3.82
CA ALA A 356 51.67 -0.54 -3.50
C ALA A 356 51.06 -1.91 -3.76
N THR A 357 51.30 -2.52 -4.93
CA THR A 357 50.80 -3.86 -5.26
C THR A 357 51.35 -4.96 -4.34
N ALA A 358 52.61 -4.85 -3.91
CA ALA A 358 53.23 -5.80 -2.98
C ALA A 358 52.65 -5.75 -1.56
N ASN A 359 52.05 -4.63 -1.14
CA ASN A 359 51.54 -4.43 0.22
C ASN A 359 50.04 -4.09 0.24
N PRO A 360 49.13 -5.07 0.03
CA PRO A 360 47.68 -4.83 0.00
C PRO A 360 46.99 -4.85 1.36
N THR A 361 47.70 -5.12 2.47
CA THR A 361 47.11 -5.37 3.80
C THR A 361 46.18 -4.27 4.31
N ASN A 362 46.50 -3.00 4.02
CA ASN A 362 45.69 -1.86 4.41
C ASN A 362 44.53 -1.57 3.42
N ARG A 363 44.54 -2.16 2.22
CA ARG A 363 43.52 -2.01 1.17
C ARG A 363 42.54 -3.16 1.20
N ASN A 364 41.73 -3.20 2.25
CA ASN A 364 40.63 -4.14 2.41
C ASN A 364 39.28 -3.41 2.38
N PHE A 365 38.20 -4.15 2.14
CA PHE A 365 36.88 -3.58 1.95
C PHE A 365 36.37 -2.81 3.19
N ILE A 366 36.70 -3.27 4.40
CA ILE A 366 36.30 -2.59 5.64
C ILE A 366 37.03 -1.26 5.81
N ASN A 367 38.32 -1.21 5.49
CA ASN A 367 39.10 0.02 5.51
C ASN A 367 38.62 1.02 4.46
N PHE A 368 38.23 0.53 3.28
CA PHE A 368 37.58 1.34 2.26
C PHE A 368 36.30 1.99 2.79
N LEU A 369 35.41 1.22 3.42
CA LEU A 369 34.18 1.76 4.02
C LEU A 369 34.47 2.83 5.10
N LYS A 370 35.49 2.61 5.94
CA LYS A 370 35.92 3.60 6.95
C LYS A 370 36.39 4.91 6.30
N LEU A 371 37.20 4.82 5.24
CA LEU A 371 37.67 5.99 4.50
C LEU A 371 36.52 6.75 3.85
N GLU A 372 35.54 6.03 3.30
CA GLU A 372 34.37 6.63 2.66
C GLU A 372 33.48 7.36 3.67
N LEU A 373 33.28 6.77 4.86
CA LEU A 373 32.58 7.42 5.98
C LEU A 373 33.29 8.69 6.45
N LEU A 374 34.63 8.65 6.57
CA LEU A 374 35.42 9.82 6.94
C LEU A 374 35.34 10.92 5.88
N ARG A 375 35.41 10.58 4.59
CA ARG A 375 35.27 11.53 3.47
C ARG A 375 33.91 12.23 3.54
N HIS A 376 32.83 11.47 3.69
CA HIS A 376 31.49 12.03 3.82
C HIS A 376 31.33 12.91 5.05
N THR A 377 31.90 12.52 6.20
CA THR A 377 31.83 13.31 7.43
C THR A 377 32.59 14.64 7.27
N GLN A 378 33.78 14.59 6.69
CA GLN A 378 34.62 15.76 6.47
C GLN A 378 34.02 16.73 5.44
N GLU A 379 33.39 16.23 4.38
CA GLU A 379 32.63 17.06 3.42
C GLU A 379 31.45 17.76 4.09
N VAL A 380 30.72 17.06 4.98
CA VAL A 380 29.59 17.65 5.72
C VAL A 380 30.08 18.69 6.74
N GLU A 381 31.21 18.47 7.41
CA GLU A 381 31.83 19.45 8.31
C GLU A 381 32.38 20.68 7.58
N LEU A 382 32.97 20.52 6.40
CA LEU A 382 33.41 21.62 5.53
C LEU A 382 32.24 22.52 5.08
N ILE A 383 31.03 21.96 4.98
CA ILE A 383 29.80 22.70 4.69
C ILE A 383 29.23 23.38 5.96
N HIS A 384 29.59 22.91 7.17
CA HIS A 384 29.04 23.37 8.45
C HIS A 384 30.01 24.15 9.37
N GLN A 385 31.23 24.47 8.93
CA GLN A 385 32.09 25.37 9.70
C GLN A 385 31.47 26.79 9.76
N PRO A 386 31.18 27.35 10.95
CA PRO A 386 30.99 28.79 11.07
C PRO A 386 32.32 29.43 10.70
N GLN A 387 32.31 30.43 9.81
CA GLN A 387 33.48 31.26 9.54
C GLN A 387 34.01 31.85 10.85
N GLN A 388 35.03 31.23 11.43
CA GLN A 388 35.76 31.78 12.57
C GLN A 388 36.73 32.82 12.06
N ILE A 389 36.38 34.08 12.31
CA ILE A 389 37.21 35.25 12.09
C ILE A 389 38.30 35.24 13.17
N THR A 390 39.54 35.00 12.79
CA THR A 390 40.72 35.38 13.60
C THR A 390 41.75 36.14 12.75
N PRO A 391 42.53 37.04 13.39
CA PRO A 391 42.89 38.33 12.81
C PRO A 391 44.26 38.34 12.13
N LYS A 392 44.36 39.00 10.97
CA LYS A 392 45.63 39.33 10.33
C LYS A 392 45.75 40.85 10.15
N ALA A 393 46.80 41.43 10.71
CA ALA A 393 47.25 42.81 10.48
C ALA A 393 47.92 42.94 9.08
N PRO A 394 48.25 44.16 8.61
CA PRO A 394 47.38 45.01 7.81
C PRO A 394 47.87 45.13 6.35
N THR A 395 46.93 45.13 5.41
CA THR A 395 47.17 45.52 4.00
C THR A 395 46.13 46.57 3.57
N PRO A 396 46.38 47.35 2.50
CA PRO A 396 46.02 48.77 2.42
C PRO A 396 44.53 49.01 2.25
N LYS A 397 44.07 50.13 2.83
CA LYS A 397 42.71 50.67 2.70
C LYS A 397 42.32 50.82 1.22
N VAL A 398 41.27 50.13 0.81
CA VAL A 398 40.41 50.58 -0.30
C VAL A 398 39.16 51.20 0.32
N GLN A 399 38.93 52.48 0.01
CA GLN A 399 37.83 53.28 0.53
C GLN A 399 36.48 52.73 0.05
N GLN A 400 35.58 52.46 1.00
CA GLN A 400 34.16 52.28 0.73
C GLN A 400 33.55 53.62 0.29
N LYS A 401 33.02 53.67 -0.93
CA LYS A 401 32.16 54.76 -1.39
C LYS A 401 30.73 54.43 -0.93
N ASN A 402 30.19 55.20 0.02
CA ASN A 402 28.78 55.13 0.38
C ASN A 402 27.94 55.62 -0.81
N ILE A 403 27.24 54.70 -1.49
CA ILE A 403 26.33 55.05 -2.58
C ILE A 403 24.95 55.29 -1.97
N VAL A 404 24.50 56.55 -2.00
CA VAL A 404 23.15 56.96 -1.57
C VAL A 404 22.22 56.77 -2.75
N LEU A 405 21.21 55.89 -2.61
CA LEU A 405 20.17 55.68 -3.62
C LEU A 405 19.18 56.85 -3.58
N THR A 406 19.15 57.68 -4.63
CA THR A 406 18.14 58.74 -4.81
C THR A 406 16.99 58.25 -5.70
N ASP A 407 15.79 58.83 -5.54
CA ASP A 407 14.60 58.44 -6.32
C ASP A 407 14.80 58.63 -7.84
N GLU A 408 15.66 59.56 -8.24
CA GLU A 408 16.04 59.79 -9.63
C GLU A 408 16.81 58.60 -10.26
N ILE A 409 17.65 57.91 -9.47
CA ILE A 409 18.41 56.73 -9.89
C ILE A 409 17.46 55.53 -10.07
N LEU A 410 16.46 55.40 -9.19
CA LEU A 410 15.44 54.35 -9.28
C LEU A 410 14.55 54.53 -10.52
N ASP A 411 14.20 55.76 -10.88
CA ASP A 411 13.39 56.05 -12.07
C ASP A 411 14.17 55.87 -13.39
N LYS A 412 15.47 56.18 -13.41
CA LYS A 412 16.35 55.87 -14.56
C LYS A 412 16.45 54.36 -14.81
N VAL A 413 16.67 53.57 -13.76
CA VAL A 413 16.72 52.09 -13.84
C VAL A 413 15.36 51.51 -14.25
N LYS A 414 14.24 52.07 -13.79
CA LYS A 414 12.88 51.64 -14.17
C LYS A 414 12.54 51.92 -15.64
N ARG A 415 13.08 53.00 -16.21
CA ARG A 415 12.91 53.38 -17.62
C ARG A 415 13.92 52.72 -18.58
N GLY A 416 14.90 51.98 -18.04
CA GLY A 416 15.93 51.29 -18.82
C GLY A 416 17.07 52.18 -19.31
N ASP A 417 17.16 53.40 -18.78
CA ASP A 417 18.22 54.38 -19.10
C ASP A 417 19.39 54.20 -18.13
N ILE A 418 20.27 53.23 -18.43
CA ILE A 418 21.30 52.71 -17.51
C ILE A 418 22.74 52.94 -17.99
N ASP A 419 22.93 53.58 -19.14
CA ASP A 419 24.25 53.72 -19.79
C ASP A 419 25.24 54.61 -19.01
N GLU A 420 24.74 55.43 -18.07
CA GLU A 420 25.54 56.32 -17.22
C GLU A 420 25.68 55.83 -15.77
N LEU A 421 25.18 54.63 -15.42
CA LEU A 421 25.20 54.11 -14.05
C LEU A 421 26.22 52.96 -13.90
N ASP A 422 26.89 52.89 -12.74
CA ASP A 422 27.79 51.77 -12.44
C ASP A 422 27.02 50.49 -12.07
N ASP A 423 27.59 49.32 -12.40
CA ASP A 423 26.98 48.01 -12.22
C ASP A 423 26.54 47.73 -10.77
N ALA A 424 27.28 48.25 -9.78
CA ALA A 424 26.94 48.05 -8.37
C ALA A 424 25.70 48.87 -7.99
N THR A 425 25.58 50.10 -8.49
CA THR A 425 24.40 50.95 -8.32
C THR A 425 23.17 50.36 -9.01
N ILE A 426 23.32 49.79 -10.21
CA ILE A 426 22.23 49.15 -10.96
C ILE A 426 21.69 47.92 -10.20
N VAL A 427 22.58 47.05 -9.71
CA VAL A 427 22.17 45.84 -8.96
C VAL A 427 21.46 46.19 -7.65
N ILE A 428 21.93 47.23 -6.94
CA ILE A 428 21.30 47.69 -5.70
C ILE A 428 19.93 48.33 -5.99
N ALA A 429 19.81 49.13 -7.05
CA ALA A 429 18.55 49.75 -7.47
C ALA A 429 17.51 48.73 -7.96
N MET A 430 17.91 47.72 -8.74
CA MET A 430 17.03 46.63 -9.14
C MET A 430 16.52 45.84 -7.93
N LYS A 431 17.40 45.53 -6.97
CA LYS A 431 17.02 44.82 -5.74
C LYS A 431 16.05 45.63 -4.87
N ALA A 432 16.20 46.96 -4.84
CA ALA A 432 15.28 47.87 -4.15
C ALA A 432 13.89 47.93 -4.85
N LEU A 433 13.84 47.98 -6.18
CA LEU A 433 12.59 47.93 -6.95
C LEU A 433 11.86 46.59 -6.78
N GLN A 434 12.61 45.48 -6.77
CA GLN A 434 12.05 44.13 -6.59
C GLN A 434 11.43 43.93 -5.19
N ASN A 435 12.02 44.56 -4.17
CA ASN A 435 11.48 44.54 -2.82
C ASN A 435 10.25 45.45 -2.66
N LYS A 436 10.16 46.58 -3.38
CA LYS A 436 8.95 47.42 -3.43
C LYS A 436 7.77 46.74 -4.16
N GLN A 437 8.04 45.81 -5.10
CA GLN A 437 7.00 45.11 -5.86
C GLN A 437 6.42 43.87 -5.17
N LYS A 438 7.02 43.40 -4.07
CA LYS A 438 6.45 42.31 -3.27
C LYS A 438 5.37 42.87 -2.34
N GLU A 439 4.14 42.89 -2.84
CA GLU A 439 2.94 43.15 -2.05
C GLU A 439 2.93 42.22 -0.83
N THR A 440 2.87 42.81 0.36
CA THR A 440 2.87 42.03 1.60
C THR A 440 1.56 41.26 1.74
N SER A 441 1.56 40.16 2.51
CA SER A 441 0.38 39.31 2.70
C SER A 441 -0.81 40.09 3.27
N GLU A 442 -0.54 41.13 4.05
CA GLU A 442 -1.55 42.03 4.63
C GLU A 442 -2.14 43.00 3.59
N GLU A 443 -1.31 43.60 2.73
CA GLU A 443 -1.77 44.46 1.62
C GLU A 443 -2.60 43.66 0.60
N ARG A 444 -2.20 42.41 0.34
CA ARG A 444 -2.93 41.48 -0.55
C ARG A 444 -4.32 41.14 -0.01
N MET A 445 -4.43 40.97 1.30
CA MET A 445 -5.69 40.73 2.02
C MET A 445 -6.57 41.99 2.07
N ALA A 446 -5.97 43.17 2.22
CA ALA A 446 -6.68 44.45 2.21
C ALA A 446 -7.34 44.72 0.84
N ARG A 447 -6.60 44.53 -0.27
CA ARG A 447 -7.17 44.65 -1.62
C ARG A 447 -8.26 43.63 -1.91
N LEU A 448 -8.12 42.39 -1.43
CA LEU A 448 -9.14 41.36 -1.59
C LEU A 448 -10.43 41.68 -0.81
N LYS A 449 -10.33 42.38 0.33
CA LYS A 449 -11.50 42.89 1.05
C LYS A 449 -12.17 44.04 0.30
N GLU A 450 -11.38 44.97 -0.23
CA GLU A 450 -11.89 46.10 -1.04
C GLU A 450 -12.62 45.61 -2.31
N CYS A 451 -12.10 44.58 -2.99
CA CYS A 451 -12.75 43.95 -4.15
C CYS A 451 -14.03 43.17 -3.83
N MET A 452 -14.30 42.83 -2.57
CA MET A 452 -15.54 42.15 -2.16
C MET A 452 -16.61 43.11 -1.66
N GLU A 453 -16.26 44.37 -1.38
CA GLU A 453 -17.19 45.42 -0.90
C GLU A 453 -17.58 46.43 -2.00
N SER A 454 -16.93 46.37 -3.16
CA SER A 454 -17.33 47.01 -4.43
C SER A 454 -18.11 46.05 -5.33
#